data_AF-A0A6I4M352-F1
#
_entry.id   AF-A0A6I4M352-F1
#
_cell.length_a   1.000
_cell.length_b   1.000
_cell.length_c   1.000
_cell.angle_alpha   90.00
_cell.angle_beta   90.00
_cell.angle_gamma   90.00
#
_symmetry.space_group_name_H-M   'P 1'
#
loop_
_entity.id
_entity.type
_entity.pdbx_description
1 polymer ?
#
loop_
_entity_poly.entity_id
_entity_poly.type
_entity_poly.pdbx_seq_one_letter_code
_entity_poly.pdbx_strand_id
1 'polypeptide(L)'
;MADESQGPHERPGITGRHYALAIAMAIAIGSCSVVGEALVPTKLPPQSPLGWAAFLGAVILFALTFAATTIMASFIGRVAASIPQPILGVELRERLPRITFAALIFATITIVTWNVVHPSRFVKEHEVGGVNLSDYCNTYNYKQNDQKSCFSKLPLDKACEWHYKTAGTLPHRMVMGTSSTSGVCYDSKNRRLGGTKDLPGYCRYLYPRNANVEAVPISRNVWICRVPIDMSLACSWEYQKRDIVARRTNGNWSCYT
;
A
#
# COMPACT_ATOMS: atom_id res chain seq x y z
N MET A 1 -62.10 47.40 28.72
CA MET A 1 -60.86 47.29 27.93
C MET A 1 -59.89 46.49 28.78
N ALA A 2 -59.88 45.16 28.59
CA ALA A 2 -58.94 44.25 29.22
C ALA A 2 -58.39 43.39 28.08
N ASP A 3 -57.08 43.43 27.94
CA ASP A 3 -56.27 42.89 26.86
C ASP A 3 -56.08 41.38 27.09
N GLU A 4 -56.60 40.55 26.17
CA GLU A 4 -56.57 39.10 26.27
C GLU A 4 -55.30 38.58 25.59
N SER A 5 -54.30 38.31 26.45
CA SER A 5 -53.00 37.73 26.13
C SER A 5 -53.11 36.43 25.29
N GLN A 6 -52.77 36.51 24.00
CA GLN A 6 -52.48 35.34 23.16
C GLN A 6 -51.15 34.70 23.56
N GLY A 7 -51.22 33.59 24.31
CA GLY A 7 -50.08 32.74 24.59
C GLY A 7 -49.66 31.93 23.35
N PRO A 8 -48.35 31.69 23.15
CA PRO A 8 -47.83 30.99 21.98
C PRO A 8 -48.23 29.51 22.00
N HIS A 9 -48.86 29.06 20.91
CA HIS A 9 -49.17 27.66 20.65
C HIS A 9 -47.88 26.86 20.43
N GLU A 10 -47.31 26.29 21.50
CA GLU A 10 -46.29 25.25 21.41
C GLU A 10 -46.91 23.97 20.82
N ARG A 11 -46.55 23.65 19.57
CA ARG A 11 -46.85 22.36 18.95
C ARG A 11 -45.91 21.29 19.54
N PRO A 12 -46.43 20.22 20.16
CA PRO A 12 -45.58 19.19 20.75
C PRO A 12 -44.94 18.28 19.69
N GLY A 13 -43.62 18.35 19.58
CA GLY A 13 -42.74 17.19 19.88
C GLY A 13 -42.74 15.95 18.97
N ILE A 14 -43.25 15.98 17.74
CA ILE A 14 -43.21 14.79 16.84
C ILE A 14 -41.93 14.73 15.98
N THR A 15 -41.14 15.80 15.92
CA THR A 15 -40.07 15.96 14.92
C THR A 15 -38.76 15.21 15.21
N GLY A 16 -38.45 14.95 16.48
CA GLY A 16 -37.11 14.43 16.86
C GLY A 16 -36.82 13.00 16.43
N ARG A 17 -37.84 12.12 16.42
CA ARG A 17 -37.65 10.68 16.23
C ARG A 17 -37.49 10.26 14.78
N HIS A 18 -38.18 10.96 13.87
CA HIS A 18 -38.00 10.77 12.43
C HIS A 18 -36.67 11.35 11.94
N TYR A 19 -36.20 12.44 12.55
CA TYR A 19 -34.87 13.00 12.28
C TYR A 19 -33.75 12.04 12.67
N ALA A 20 -33.81 11.43 13.85
CA ALA A 20 -32.80 10.47 14.28
C ALA A 20 -32.72 9.24 13.36
N LEU A 21 -33.86 8.74 12.87
CA LEU A 21 -33.92 7.58 11.98
C LEU A 21 -33.44 7.91 10.56
N ALA A 22 -33.75 9.12 10.07
CA ALA A 22 -33.22 9.63 8.79
C ALA A 22 -31.70 9.83 8.85
N ILE A 23 -31.17 10.37 9.95
CA ILE A 23 -29.73 10.54 10.16
C ILE A 23 -29.03 9.16 10.24
N ALA A 24 -29.62 8.19 10.95
CA ALA A 24 -29.06 6.84 11.02
C ALA A 24 -29.02 6.15 9.64
N MET A 25 -30.08 6.29 8.82
CA MET A 25 -30.07 5.77 7.45
C MET A 25 -29.05 6.48 6.56
N ALA A 26 -28.92 7.81 6.67
CA ALA A 26 -27.92 8.56 5.92
C ALA A 26 -26.49 8.13 6.27
N ILE A 27 -26.20 7.86 7.54
CA ILE A 27 -24.90 7.34 8.00
C ILE A 27 -24.66 5.91 7.49
N ALA A 28 -25.69 5.05 7.47
CA ALA A 28 -25.58 3.69 6.95
C ALA A 28 -25.34 3.67 5.43
N ILE A 29 -26.04 4.52 4.67
CA ILE A 29 -25.84 4.65 3.22
C ILE A 29 -24.47 5.27 2.91
N GLY A 30 -24.08 6.31 3.64
CA GLY A 30 -22.77 6.96 3.50
C GLY A 30 -21.62 6.00 3.80
N SER A 31 -21.73 5.19 4.85
CA SER A 31 -20.70 4.20 5.19
C SER A 31 -20.62 3.06 4.17
N CYS A 32 -21.75 2.62 3.58
CA CYS A 32 -21.73 1.65 2.47
C CYS A 32 -21.05 2.22 1.21
N SER A 33 -21.19 3.52 0.95
CA SER A 33 -20.59 4.21 -0.20
C SER A 33 -19.06 4.30 -0.07
N VAL A 34 -18.58 4.66 1.13
CA VAL A 34 -17.14 4.77 1.45
C VAL A 34 -16.46 3.39 1.45
N VAL A 35 -17.16 2.36 1.95
CA VAL A 35 -16.66 0.97 1.89
C VAL A 35 -16.63 0.45 0.45
N GLY A 36 -17.55 0.90 -0.42
CA GLY A 36 -17.52 0.62 -1.84
C GLY A 36 -16.22 1.08 -2.49
N GLU A 37 -15.83 2.34 -2.33
CA GLU A 37 -14.58 2.86 -2.90
C GLU A 37 -13.33 2.22 -2.30
N ALA A 38 -13.35 1.85 -1.01
CA ALA A 38 -12.25 1.14 -0.37
C ALA A 38 -12.11 -0.32 -0.85
N LEU A 39 -13.19 -0.93 -1.36
CA LEU A 39 -13.22 -2.31 -1.85
C LEU A 39 -13.07 -2.42 -3.37
N VAL A 40 -13.20 -1.32 -4.14
CA VAL A 40 -12.86 -1.35 -5.56
C VAL A 40 -11.34 -1.42 -5.71
N PRO A 41 -10.76 -2.54 -6.15
CA PRO A 41 -9.33 -2.59 -6.41
C PRO A 41 -9.00 -1.57 -7.49
N THR A 42 -8.06 -0.66 -7.21
CA THR A 42 -7.60 0.36 -8.17
C THR A 42 -6.95 -0.23 -9.43
N LYS A 43 -6.76 -1.56 -9.47
CA LYS A 43 -6.36 -2.34 -10.63
C LYS A 43 -7.46 -3.35 -10.99
N LEU A 44 -8.40 -2.94 -11.83
CA LEU A 44 -9.30 -3.85 -12.56
C LEU A 44 -8.59 -4.37 -13.83
N PRO A 45 -8.74 -5.66 -14.20
CA PRO A 45 -9.46 -6.71 -13.47
C PRO A 45 -8.60 -7.38 -12.38
N PRO A 46 -9.20 -7.92 -11.31
CA PRO A 46 -8.52 -8.83 -10.40
C PRO A 46 -8.08 -10.07 -11.19
N GLN A 47 -6.78 -10.23 -11.43
CA GLN A 47 -6.25 -11.41 -12.12
C GLN A 47 -6.22 -12.64 -11.21
N SER A 48 -6.30 -12.44 -9.89
CA SER A 48 -6.33 -13.54 -8.93
C SER A 48 -7.76 -14.02 -8.65
N PRO A 49 -7.99 -15.33 -8.48
CA PRO A 49 -9.30 -15.87 -8.10
C PRO A 49 -9.78 -15.31 -6.76
N LEU A 50 -8.86 -14.91 -5.88
CA LEU A 50 -9.17 -14.26 -4.61
C LEU A 50 -9.79 -12.87 -4.81
N GLY A 51 -9.31 -12.10 -5.78
CA GLY A 51 -9.89 -10.79 -6.10
C GLY A 51 -11.31 -10.91 -6.68
N TRP A 52 -11.59 -11.97 -7.44
CA TRP A 52 -12.96 -12.30 -7.87
C TRP A 52 -13.85 -12.70 -6.71
N ALA A 53 -13.36 -13.52 -5.77
CA ALA A 53 -14.11 -13.89 -4.58
C ALA A 53 -14.44 -12.68 -3.70
N ALA A 54 -13.48 -11.77 -3.50
CA ALA A 54 -13.69 -10.52 -2.77
C ALA A 54 -14.71 -9.61 -3.46
N PHE A 55 -14.61 -9.47 -4.79
CA PHE A 55 -15.56 -8.69 -5.58
C PHE A 55 -16.98 -9.28 -5.49
N LEU A 56 -17.15 -10.59 -5.69
CA LEU A 56 -18.44 -11.25 -5.57
C LEU A 56 -18.99 -11.14 -4.14
N GLY A 57 -18.14 -11.27 -3.13
CA GLY A 57 -18.52 -11.05 -1.73
C GLY A 57 -19.03 -9.64 -1.48
N ALA A 58 -18.36 -8.62 -2.01
CA ALA A 58 -18.80 -7.23 -1.93
C ALA A 58 -20.14 -6.99 -2.64
N VAL A 59 -20.31 -7.56 -3.84
CA VAL A 59 -21.58 -7.48 -4.61
C VAL A 59 -22.73 -8.16 -3.86
N ILE A 60 -22.51 -9.34 -3.28
CA ILE A 60 -23.53 -10.05 -2.48
C ILE A 60 -23.89 -9.25 -1.23
N LEU A 61 -22.89 -8.72 -0.52
CA LEU A 61 -23.11 -7.89 0.66
C LEU A 61 -23.96 -6.65 0.31
N PHE A 62 -23.62 -5.98 -0.79
CA PHE A 62 -24.36 -4.81 -1.28
C PHE A 62 -25.79 -5.16 -1.69
N ALA A 63 -25.99 -6.30 -2.36
CA ALA A 63 -27.33 -6.78 -2.73
C ALA A 63 -28.18 -7.09 -1.48
N LEU A 64 -27.59 -7.71 -0.46
CA LEU A 64 -28.28 -8.03 0.80
C LEU A 64 -28.64 -6.77 1.59
N THR A 65 -27.75 -5.78 1.67
CA THR A 65 -28.07 -4.50 2.34
C THR A 65 -29.14 -3.72 1.59
N PHE A 66 -29.11 -3.73 0.26
CA PHE A 66 -30.17 -3.13 -0.57
C PHE A 66 -31.54 -3.83 -0.40
N ALA A 67 -31.55 -5.16 -0.36
CA ALA A 67 -32.76 -5.93 -0.09
C ALA A 67 -33.32 -5.65 1.32
N ALA A 68 -32.46 -5.59 2.34
CA ALA A 68 -32.89 -5.29 3.70
C ALA A 68 -33.48 -3.88 3.85
N THR A 69 -32.87 -2.88 3.19
CA THR A 69 -33.35 -1.48 3.23
C THR A 69 -34.69 -1.31 2.50
N THR A 70 -34.89 -1.96 1.35
CA THR A 70 -36.16 -1.93 0.62
C THR A 70 -37.30 -2.59 1.40
N ILE A 71 -37.04 -3.74 2.05
CA ILE A 71 -38.02 -4.40 2.91
C ILE A 71 -38.41 -3.47 4.08
N MET A 72 -37.43 -2.86 4.77
CA MET A 72 -37.72 -1.94 5.86
C MET A 72 -38.49 -0.69 5.41
N ALA A 73 -38.14 -0.09 4.27
CA ALA A 73 -38.85 1.06 3.73
C ALA A 73 -40.33 0.75 3.42
N SER A 74 -40.59 -0.43 2.82
CA SER A 74 -41.96 -0.88 2.55
C SER A 74 -42.78 -1.10 3.83
N PHE A 75 -42.13 -1.58 4.89
CA PHE A 75 -42.78 -1.82 6.17
C PHE A 75 -43.10 -0.52 6.91
N ILE A 76 -42.18 0.46 6.88
CA ILE A 76 -42.41 1.80 7.45
C ILE A 76 -43.58 2.49 6.73
N GLY A 77 -43.68 2.38 5.39
CA GLY A 77 -44.79 2.93 4.63
C GLY A 77 -46.15 2.34 5.02
N ARG A 78 -46.22 1.03 5.24
CA ARG A 78 -47.46 0.35 5.69
C ARG A 78 -47.83 0.73 7.12
N VAL A 79 -46.86 0.79 8.03
CA VAL A 79 -47.10 1.19 9.43
C VAL A 79 -47.51 2.66 9.52
N ALA A 80 -46.91 3.55 8.73
CA ALA A 80 -47.29 4.96 8.69
C ALA A 80 -48.72 5.16 8.17
N ALA A 81 -49.17 4.34 7.23
CA ALA A 81 -50.52 4.39 6.68
C ALA A 81 -51.58 3.80 7.63
N SER A 82 -51.19 2.94 8.58
CA SER A 82 -52.12 2.22 9.47
C SER A 82 -52.29 2.86 10.85
N ILE A 83 -51.70 4.01 11.15
CA ILE A 83 -51.84 4.69 12.44
C ILE A 83 -52.89 5.80 12.35
N PRO A 84 -54.13 5.58 12.85
CA PRO A 84 -54.97 6.68 13.29
C PRO A 84 -54.33 7.32 14.54
N GLN A 85 -54.10 8.64 14.55
CA GLN A 85 -53.88 9.38 15.80
C GLN A 85 -55.14 9.19 16.69
N PRO A 86 -55.12 9.20 18.04
CA PRO A 86 -54.06 9.46 19.03
C PRO A 86 -54.04 8.41 20.20
N ILE A 87 -53.46 8.79 21.35
CA ILE A 87 -53.47 8.16 22.69
C ILE A 87 -52.16 7.46 23.09
N LEU A 88 -51.46 8.22 23.92
CA LEU A 88 -50.25 7.94 24.66
C LEU A 88 -50.58 6.93 25.78
N GLY A 89 -50.22 5.67 25.60
CA GLY A 89 -50.35 4.71 26.69
C GLY A 89 -50.08 3.28 26.25
N VAL A 90 -49.02 2.71 26.79
CA VAL A 90 -48.74 1.27 26.81
C VAL A 90 -48.33 0.66 25.46
N GLU A 91 -47.03 0.40 25.32
CA GLU A 91 -46.48 -0.96 25.07
C GLU A 91 -44.99 -0.86 24.75
N LEU A 92 -44.17 -0.87 25.80
CA LEU A 92 -42.71 -1.02 25.69
C LEU A 92 -42.30 -2.48 25.41
N ARG A 93 -43.24 -3.44 25.46
CA ARG A 93 -42.96 -4.88 25.41
C ARG A 93 -42.69 -5.41 23.99
N GLU A 94 -43.28 -4.81 22.96
CA GLU A 94 -43.01 -5.17 21.56
C GLU A 94 -41.73 -4.55 20.96
N ARG A 95 -41.10 -3.58 21.65
CA ARG A 95 -39.91 -2.89 21.12
C ARG A 95 -38.60 -3.63 21.37
N LEU A 96 -38.57 -4.48 22.40
CA LEU A 96 -37.39 -5.26 22.76
C LEU A 96 -36.88 -6.16 21.61
N PRO A 97 -37.72 -6.96 20.89
CA PRO A 97 -37.24 -7.84 19.83
C PRO A 97 -36.64 -7.09 18.62
N ARG A 98 -37.08 -5.85 18.36
CA ARG A 98 -36.59 -5.06 17.23
C ARG A 98 -35.19 -4.51 17.48
N ILE A 99 -34.90 -4.12 18.72
CA ILE A 99 -33.57 -3.62 19.11
C ILE A 99 -32.55 -4.77 19.15
N THR A 100 -32.93 -5.93 19.70
CA THR A 100 -32.05 -7.11 19.70
C THR A 100 -31.76 -7.60 18.29
N PHE A 101 -32.74 -7.60 17.37
CA PHE A 101 -32.52 -7.98 15.98
C PHE A 101 -31.56 -7.02 15.26
N ALA A 102 -31.73 -5.70 15.42
CA ALA A 102 -30.84 -4.71 14.83
C ALA A 102 -29.39 -4.80 15.38
N ALA A 103 -29.24 -5.03 16.69
CA ALA A 103 -27.93 -5.22 17.32
C ALA A 103 -27.22 -6.48 16.79
N LEU A 104 -27.96 -7.57 16.57
CA LEU A 104 -27.43 -8.80 15.98
C LEU A 104 -26.91 -8.58 14.56
N ILE A 105 -27.63 -7.81 13.73
CA ILE A 105 -27.19 -7.48 12.36
C ILE A 105 -25.91 -6.64 12.38
N PHE A 106 -25.83 -5.63 13.26
CA PHE A 106 -24.62 -4.83 13.38
C PHE A 106 -23.41 -5.65 13.85
N ALA A 107 -23.62 -6.55 14.82
CA ALA A 107 -22.59 -7.47 15.30
C ALA A 107 -22.10 -8.42 14.19
N THR A 108 -23.00 -8.97 13.37
CA THR A 108 -22.59 -9.85 12.27
C THR A 108 -21.84 -9.09 11.18
N ILE A 109 -22.29 -7.90 10.79
CA ILE A 109 -21.59 -7.07 9.80
C ILE A 109 -20.19 -6.69 10.29
N THR A 110 -20.04 -6.30 11.56
CA THR A 110 -18.73 -5.95 12.13
C THR A 110 -17.80 -7.15 12.21
N ILE A 111 -18.30 -8.33 12.59
CA ILE A 111 -17.50 -9.56 12.60
C ILE A 111 -17.07 -9.93 11.17
N VAL A 112 -17.97 -9.87 10.19
CA VAL A 112 -17.68 -10.21 8.80
C VAL A 112 -16.66 -9.23 8.20
N THR A 113 -16.86 -7.92 8.38
CA THR A 113 -15.92 -6.90 7.91
C THR A 113 -14.55 -7.04 8.57
N TRP A 114 -14.48 -7.32 9.88
CA TRP A 114 -13.21 -7.55 10.57
C TRP A 114 -12.42 -8.74 10.00
N ASN A 115 -13.11 -9.82 9.62
CA ASN A 115 -12.49 -11.00 9.01
C ASN A 115 -12.07 -10.74 7.55
N VAL A 116 -12.82 -9.94 6.80
CA VAL A 116 -12.49 -9.57 5.41
C VAL A 116 -11.30 -8.61 5.32
N VAL A 117 -11.09 -7.75 6.31
CA VAL A 117 -9.97 -6.78 6.35
C VAL A 117 -8.61 -7.46 6.53
N HIS A 118 -8.56 -8.70 7.02
CA HIS A 118 -7.31 -9.46 7.20
C HIS A 118 -7.29 -10.75 6.37
N PRO A 119 -7.38 -10.67 5.03
CA PRO A 119 -7.41 -11.85 4.17
C PRO A 119 -6.13 -12.69 4.27
N SER A 120 -5.02 -12.08 4.73
CA SER A 120 -3.75 -12.75 5.00
C SER A 120 -3.84 -13.85 6.07
N ARG A 121 -4.89 -13.89 6.90
CA ARG A 121 -5.09 -14.99 7.87
C ARG A 121 -5.64 -16.28 7.25
N PHE A 122 -6.20 -16.21 6.05
CA PHE A 122 -6.84 -17.36 5.39
C PHE A 122 -6.02 -17.94 4.24
N VAL A 123 -5.05 -17.19 3.71
CA VAL A 123 -4.14 -17.71 2.70
C VAL A 123 -2.97 -18.34 3.44
N LYS A 124 -2.93 -19.68 3.47
CA LYS A 124 -1.70 -20.40 3.82
C LYS A 124 -0.69 -20.06 2.74
N GLU A 125 0.19 -19.13 3.06
CA GLU A 125 1.28 -18.78 2.17
C GLU A 125 2.13 -20.01 1.91
N HIS A 126 2.29 -20.33 0.64
CA HIS A 126 3.09 -21.47 0.23
C HIS A 126 4.49 -21.00 -0.12
N GLU A 127 5.51 -21.57 0.53
CA GLU A 127 6.89 -21.32 0.15
C GLU A 127 7.14 -21.86 -1.25
N VAL A 128 7.49 -20.97 -2.17
CA VAL A 128 7.82 -21.34 -3.55
C VAL A 128 9.29 -21.76 -3.64
N GLY A 129 10.15 -21.13 -2.84
CA GLY A 129 11.57 -21.44 -2.73
C GLY A 129 12.45 -20.20 -2.51
N GLY A 130 13.77 -20.38 -2.65
CA GLY A 130 14.76 -19.29 -2.50
C GLY A 130 14.96 -18.47 -3.78
N VAL A 131 15.67 -17.35 -3.65
CA VAL A 131 15.99 -16.46 -4.78
C VAL A 131 17.47 -16.56 -5.18
N ASN A 132 17.76 -16.71 -6.47
CA ASN A 132 19.13 -16.69 -6.97
C ASN A 132 19.60 -15.25 -7.21
N LEU A 133 20.15 -14.64 -6.14
CA LEU A 133 20.60 -13.25 -6.19
C LEU A 133 21.75 -13.00 -7.17
N SER A 134 22.60 -14.01 -7.43
CA SER A 134 23.69 -13.89 -8.39
C SER A 134 23.14 -13.68 -9.80
N ASP A 135 22.18 -14.53 -10.21
CA ASP A 135 21.57 -14.43 -11.54
C ASP A 135 20.73 -13.16 -11.67
N TYR A 136 19.97 -12.81 -10.63
CA TYR A 136 19.25 -11.54 -10.57
C TYR A 136 20.20 -10.35 -10.79
N CYS A 137 21.30 -10.25 -10.04
CA CYS A 137 22.26 -9.16 -10.16
C CYS A 137 22.98 -9.14 -11.52
N ASN A 138 23.24 -10.31 -12.11
CA ASN A 138 23.85 -10.43 -13.43
C ASN A 138 22.96 -9.82 -14.52
N THR A 139 21.64 -9.87 -14.41
CA THR A 139 20.73 -9.22 -15.39
C THR A 139 20.89 -7.70 -15.45
N TYR A 140 21.40 -7.09 -14.38
CA TYR A 140 21.71 -5.66 -14.29
C TYR A 140 23.21 -5.35 -14.48
N ASN A 141 23.99 -6.32 -14.95
CA ASN A 141 25.45 -6.23 -15.17
C ASN A 141 26.28 -6.02 -13.89
N TYR A 142 25.75 -6.38 -12.71
CA TYR A 142 26.55 -6.46 -11.50
C TYR A 142 27.25 -7.81 -11.43
N LYS A 143 28.53 -7.82 -11.05
CA LYS A 143 29.37 -9.03 -11.06
C LYS A 143 29.36 -9.79 -9.73
N GLN A 144 28.89 -9.15 -8.67
CA GLN A 144 28.87 -9.69 -7.32
C GLN A 144 27.60 -9.23 -6.61
N ASN A 145 27.25 -9.93 -5.54
CA ASN A 145 26.13 -9.59 -4.69
C ASN A 145 26.40 -10.01 -3.24
N ASP A 146 25.72 -9.35 -2.31
CA ASP A 146 25.56 -9.81 -0.94
C ASP A 146 24.07 -10.13 -0.70
N GLN A 147 23.67 -10.33 0.56
CA GLN A 147 22.28 -10.62 0.92
C GLN A 147 21.32 -9.44 0.76
N LYS A 148 21.79 -8.24 0.41
CA LYS A 148 20.99 -7.00 0.40
C LYS A 148 21.25 -6.11 -0.81
N SER A 149 22.27 -6.39 -1.61
CA SER A 149 22.73 -5.49 -2.67
C SER A 149 23.47 -6.22 -3.78
N CYS A 150 23.33 -5.69 -4.99
CA CYS A 150 24.18 -6.03 -6.12
C CYS A 150 25.34 -5.03 -6.17
N PHE A 151 26.54 -5.49 -6.53
CA PHE A 151 27.67 -4.59 -6.68
C PHE A 151 28.70 -5.04 -7.71
N SER A 152 29.48 -4.07 -8.19
CA SER A 152 30.60 -4.27 -9.10
C SER A 152 31.75 -3.35 -8.71
N LYS A 153 32.98 -3.82 -8.94
CA LYS A 153 34.18 -3.00 -8.76
C LYS A 153 34.10 -1.74 -9.63
N LEU A 154 34.36 -0.59 -9.04
CA LEU A 154 34.39 0.69 -9.71
C LEU A 154 35.79 0.90 -10.33
N PRO A 155 35.92 0.97 -11.67
CA PRO A 155 37.21 1.23 -12.32
C PRO A 155 37.59 2.71 -12.14
N LEU A 156 38.47 2.97 -11.18
CA LEU A 156 38.86 4.32 -10.74
C LEU A 156 39.63 5.12 -11.80
N ASP A 157 40.45 4.43 -12.61
CA ASP A 157 41.11 4.98 -13.79
C ASP A 157 40.09 5.52 -14.80
N LYS A 158 39.05 4.73 -15.08
CA LYS A 158 37.96 5.13 -15.98
C LYS A 158 37.07 6.21 -15.39
N ALA A 159 36.93 6.26 -14.06
CA ALA A 159 36.25 7.36 -13.38
C ALA A 159 36.98 8.70 -13.56
N CYS A 160 38.32 8.71 -13.48
CA CYS A 160 39.12 9.90 -13.79
C CYS A 160 38.95 10.34 -15.24
N GLU A 161 39.02 9.41 -16.19
CA GLU A 161 38.78 9.66 -17.62
C GLU A 161 37.39 10.27 -17.86
N TRP A 162 36.36 9.70 -17.21
CA TRP A 162 34.98 10.20 -17.28
C TRP A 162 34.78 11.56 -16.62
N HIS A 163 35.51 11.89 -15.55
CA HIS A 163 35.31 13.17 -14.85
C HIS A 163 35.92 14.34 -15.61
N TYR A 164 37.15 14.15 -16.11
CA TYR A 164 37.90 15.23 -16.73
C TYR A 164 37.57 15.41 -18.22
N LYS A 165 36.85 14.47 -18.85
CA LYS A 165 36.28 14.51 -20.24
C LYS A 165 37.03 15.42 -21.22
N THR A 166 38.35 15.41 -21.23
CA THR A 166 39.12 16.23 -22.17
C THR A 166 39.21 15.46 -23.47
N ALA A 167 38.54 15.99 -24.49
CA ALA A 167 38.69 15.60 -25.88
C ALA A 167 40.18 15.41 -26.22
N GLY A 168 40.60 14.15 -26.34
CA GLY A 168 41.86 13.79 -26.99
C GLY A 168 43.13 13.63 -26.15
N THR A 169 43.12 13.68 -24.82
CA THR A 169 44.38 13.52 -24.06
C THR A 169 44.34 12.43 -22.98
N LEU A 170 44.77 11.24 -23.42
CA LEU A 170 45.58 10.22 -22.73
C LEU A 170 45.03 9.59 -21.43
N PRO A 171 45.43 8.33 -21.12
CA PRO A 171 44.94 7.63 -19.94
C PRO A 171 45.34 8.37 -18.66
N HIS A 172 44.34 8.70 -17.84
CA HIS A 172 44.54 9.28 -16.53
C HIS A 172 44.72 8.16 -15.52
N ARG A 173 45.77 8.21 -14.70
CA ARG A 173 45.94 7.27 -13.60
C ARG A 173 45.33 7.85 -12.33
N MET A 174 44.54 7.03 -11.63
CA MET A 174 44.12 7.34 -10.28
C MET A 174 45.11 6.73 -9.29
N VAL A 175 45.73 7.57 -8.47
CA VAL A 175 46.57 7.11 -7.35
C VAL A 175 45.80 7.33 -6.06
N MET A 176 45.58 6.25 -5.32
CA MET A 176 44.99 6.34 -3.99
C MET A 176 46.05 6.82 -3.00
N GLY A 177 45.70 7.80 -2.16
CA GLY A 177 46.56 8.22 -1.06
C GLY A 177 46.62 7.13 0.02
N THR A 178 47.69 7.10 0.81
CA THR A 178 47.86 6.12 1.90
C THR A 178 46.82 6.28 3.02
N SER A 179 46.19 7.45 3.13
CA SER A 179 45.24 7.83 4.17
C SER A 179 43.91 8.42 3.67
N SER A 180 43.73 8.61 2.36
CA SER A 180 42.53 9.28 1.83
C SER A 180 41.53 8.28 1.25
N THR A 181 40.26 8.46 1.58
CA THR A 181 39.15 7.77 0.91
C THR A 181 39.01 8.22 -0.54
N SER A 182 39.48 9.42 -0.88
CA SER A 182 39.51 9.96 -2.24
C SER A 182 40.86 9.71 -2.91
N GLY A 183 40.85 9.12 -4.10
CA GLY A 183 42.06 9.08 -4.94
C GLY A 183 42.27 10.38 -5.71
N VAL A 184 43.49 10.56 -6.23
CA VAL A 184 43.91 11.72 -7.01
C VAL A 184 44.20 11.28 -8.43
N CYS A 185 43.61 11.96 -9.40
CA CYS A 185 43.86 11.77 -10.83
C CYS A 185 45.11 12.53 -11.26
N TYR A 186 45.92 11.88 -12.10
CA TYR A 186 47.09 12.46 -12.74
C TYR A 186 46.96 12.34 -14.25
N ASP A 187 47.46 13.34 -14.99
CA ASP A 187 47.58 13.27 -16.44
C ASP A 187 48.77 12.39 -16.87
N SER A 188 48.94 12.20 -18.18
CA SER A 188 50.04 11.43 -18.76
C SER A 188 51.43 12.00 -18.48
N LYS A 189 51.52 13.28 -18.09
CA LYS A 189 52.76 13.97 -17.69
C LYS A 189 52.97 13.94 -16.17
N ASN A 190 52.20 13.13 -15.44
CA ASN A 190 52.21 13.06 -13.98
C ASN A 190 51.85 14.39 -13.27
N ARG A 191 51.13 15.30 -13.93
CA ARG A 191 50.61 16.50 -13.27
C ARG A 191 49.32 16.14 -12.54
N ARG A 192 49.20 16.64 -11.31
CA ARG A 192 48.03 16.43 -10.44
C ARG A 192 46.84 17.22 -10.97
N LEU A 193 45.75 16.53 -11.30
CA LEU A 193 44.49 17.16 -11.74
C LEU A 193 43.50 17.37 -10.58
N GLY A 194 43.59 16.53 -9.54
CA GLY A 194 42.64 16.52 -8.42
C GLY A 194 41.88 15.20 -8.33
N GLY A 195 40.99 15.04 -7.36
CA GLY A 195 40.14 13.85 -7.25
C GLY A 195 38.90 13.91 -8.15
N THR A 196 38.21 12.78 -8.30
CA THR A 196 36.89 12.74 -8.96
C THR A 196 35.82 13.26 -8.01
N LYS A 197 35.14 14.35 -8.38
CA LYS A 197 34.13 14.99 -7.50
C LYS A 197 32.79 14.24 -7.45
N ASP A 198 32.51 13.37 -8.43
CA ASP A 198 31.21 12.70 -8.59
C ASP A 198 31.35 11.22 -8.96
N LEU A 199 31.88 10.40 -8.04
CA LEU A 199 31.88 8.94 -8.20
C LEU A 199 30.46 8.34 -8.29
N PRO A 200 29.45 8.82 -7.51
CA PRO A 200 28.08 8.35 -7.68
C PRO A 200 27.51 8.63 -9.08
N GLY A 201 27.80 9.78 -9.68
CA GLY A 201 27.46 10.09 -11.07
C GLY A 201 28.13 9.16 -12.06
N TYR A 202 29.38 8.76 -11.82
CA TYR A 202 30.04 7.76 -12.65
C TYR A 202 29.39 6.37 -12.53
N CYS A 203 28.97 5.96 -11.34
CA CYS A 203 28.20 4.72 -11.18
C CYS A 203 26.85 4.78 -11.92
N ARG A 204 26.14 5.92 -11.86
CA ARG A 204 24.90 6.13 -12.64
C ARG A 204 25.14 6.09 -14.14
N TYR A 205 26.29 6.59 -14.60
CA TYR A 205 26.72 6.47 -15.99
C TYR A 205 26.95 5.01 -16.41
N LEU A 206 27.59 4.20 -15.57
CA LEU A 206 27.81 2.77 -15.84
C LEU A 206 26.52 1.94 -15.75
N TYR A 207 25.59 2.33 -14.88
CA TYR A 207 24.37 1.58 -14.57
C TYR A 207 23.11 2.45 -14.76
N PRO A 208 22.80 2.90 -15.99
CA PRO A 208 21.75 3.88 -16.24
C PRO A 208 20.32 3.39 -15.91
N ARG A 209 20.12 2.07 -15.80
CA ARG A 209 18.83 1.47 -15.43
C ARG A 209 18.55 1.49 -13.92
N ASN A 210 19.54 1.84 -13.10
CA ASN A 210 19.43 1.81 -11.64
C ASN A 210 19.49 3.23 -11.09
N ALA A 211 18.34 3.76 -10.65
CA ALA A 211 18.26 5.12 -10.10
C ALA A 211 19.01 5.27 -8.76
N ASN A 212 19.11 4.18 -7.99
CA ASN A 212 19.64 4.18 -6.63
C ASN A 212 21.05 3.56 -6.55
N VAL A 213 21.86 3.70 -7.60
CA VAL A 213 23.25 3.22 -7.58
C VAL A 213 24.14 4.21 -6.85
N GLU A 214 24.92 3.72 -5.91
CA GLU A 214 25.83 4.50 -5.06
C GLU A 214 27.27 4.04 -5.29
N ALA A 215 28.23 4.97 -5.12
CA ALA A 215 29.64 4.64 -5.06
C ALA A 215 30.05 4.49 -3.58
N VAL A 216 30.53 3.30 -3.20
CA VAL A 216 30.87 2.97 -1.80
C VAL A 216 32.31 2.44 -1.72
N PRO A 217 33.13 2.89 -0.76
CA PRO A 217 34.43 2.30 -0.50
C PRO A 217 34.27 1.00 0.32
N ILE A 218 34.82 -0.12 -0.15
CA ILE A 218 34.87 -1.38 0.61
C ILE A 218 36.23 -1.60 1.29
N SER A 219 37.27 -0.94 0.80
CA SER A 219 38.60 -0.91 1.42
C SER A 219 39.32 0.38 1.01
N ARG A 220 40.53 0.62 1.53
CA ARG A 220 41.29 1.87 1.25
C ARG A 220 41.42 2.19 -0.24
N ASN A 221 41.57 1.16 -1.08
CA ASN A 221 41.86 1.33 -2.51
C ASN A 221 40.81 0.69 -3.42
N VAL A 222 39.68 0.24 -2.87
CA VAL A 222 38.64 -0.44 -3.65
C VAL A 222 37.31 0.23 -3.42
N TRP A 223 36.79 0.78 -4.50
CA TRP A 223 35.46 1.33 -4.61
C TRP A 223 34.58 0.38 -5.40
N ILE A 224 33.30 0.37 -5.08
CA ILE A 224 32.27 -0.38 -5.80
C ILE A 224 31.12 0.54 -6.19
N CYS A 225 30.45 0.20 -7.28
CA CYS A 225 29.08 0.66 -7.54
C CYS A 225 28.13 -0.36 -6.90
N ARG A 226 27.29 0.09 -5.98
CA ARG A 226 26.36 -0.73 -5.19
C ARG A 226 24.93 -0.27 -5.42
N VAL A 227 23.99 -1.21 -5.53
CA VAL A 227 22.56 -0.92 -5.55
C VAL A 227 21.84 -1.86 -4.57
N PRO A 228 20.91 -1.36 -3.74
CA PRO A 228 20.11 -2.23 -2.87
C PRO A 228 19.20 -3.15 -3.72
N ILE A 229 19.02 -4.39 -3.25
CA ILE A 229 18.11 -5.36 -3.87
C ILE A 229 16.71 -5.18 -3.25
N ASP A 230 15.73 -4.91 -4.09
CA ASP A 230 14.33 -5.14 -3.72
C ASP A 230 14.05 -6.64 -3.82
N MET A 231 13.93 -7.29 -2.65
CA MET A 231 13.74 -8.74 -2.59
C MET A 231 12.40 -9.19 -3.15
N SER A 232 11.35 -8.37 -3.05
CA SER A 232 10.05 -8.73 -3.64
C SER A 232 10.13 -8.69 -5.16
N LEU A 233 10.83 -7.70 -5.71
CA LEU A 233 11.12 -7.63 -7.14
C LEU A 233 11.98 -8.81 -7.60
N ALA A 234 13.02 -9.17 -6.83
CA ALA A 234 13.89 -10.30 -7.14
C ALA A 234 13.12 -11.64 -7.14
N CYS A 235 12.25 -11.85 -6.15
CA CYS A 235 11.35 -13.01 -6.11
C CYS A 235 10.36 -13.02 -7.30
N SER A 236 9.80 -11.86 -7.66
CA SER A 236 8.91 -11.75 -8.82
C SER A 236 9.63 -12.06 -10.13
N TRP A 237 10.89 -11.65 -10.26
CA TRP A 237 11.75 -11.97 -11.40
C TRP A 237 12.11 -13.46 -11.47
N GLU A 238 12.49 -14.10 -10.35
CA GLU A 238 12.87 -15.52 -10.31
C GLU A 238 11.71 -16.43 -10.77
N TYR A 239 10.51 -16.18 -10.23
CA TYR A 239 9.36 -17.06 -10.42
C TYR A 239 8.35 -16.55 -11.45
N GLN A 240 8.58 -15.38 -12.05
CA GLN A 240 7.70 -14.75 -13.05
C GLN A 240 6.25 -14.58 -12.56
N LYS A 241 6.05 -14.29 -11.27
CA LYS A 241 4.74 -14.04 -10.66
C LYS A 241 4.71 -12.68 -9.99
N ARG A 242 3.58 -11.97 -10.11
CA ARG A 242 3.37 -10.63 -9.54
C ARG A 242 3.00 -10.65 -8.06
N ASP A 243 2.29 -11.70 -7.63
CA ASP A 243 1.76 -11.83 -6.28
C ASP A 243 2.69 -12.67 -5.39
N ILE A 244 4.01 -12.49 -5.53
CA ILE A 244 4.99 -13.12 -4.66
C ILE A 244 5.54 -12.09 -3.67
N VAL A 245 5.68 -12.51 -2.42
CA VAL A 245 6.30 -11.73 -1.36
C VAL A 245 7.60 -12.39 -0.92
N ALA A 246 8.63 -11.58 -0.67
CA ALA A 246 9.87 -12.06 -0.08
C ALA A 246 9.79 -12.00 1.44
N ARG A 247 10.19 -13.09 2.11
CA ARG A 247 10.31 -13.15 3.57
C ARG A 247 11.64 -13.74 3.98
N ARG A 248 12.10 -13.35 5.16
CA ARG A 248 13.34 -13.87 5.73
C ARG A 248 13.02 -14.95 6.75
N THR A 249 13.37 -16.19 6.45
CA THR A 249 13.14 -17.35 7.29
C THR A 249 14.49 -17.98 7.63
N ASN A 250 14.82 -18.12 8.92
CA ASN A 250 16.09 -18.68 9.39
C ASN A 250 17.35 -18.00 8.79
N GLY A 251 17.28 -16.68 8.55
CA GLY A 251 18.40 -15.91 8.01
C GLY A 251 18.51 -15.89 6.48
N ASN A 252 17.81 -16.78 5.78
CA ASN A 252 17.74 -16.84 4.32
C ASN A 252 16.48 -16.15 3.78
N TRP A 253 16.55 -15.68 2.54
CA TRP A 253 15.40 -15.13 1.83
C TRP A 253 14.66 -16.24 1.09
N SER A 254 13.36 -16.36 1.36
CA SER A 254 12.44 -17.26 0.68
C SER A 254 11.28 -16.45 0.09
N CYS A 255 10.73 -16.94 -1.01
CA CYS A 255 9.63 -16.36 -1.76
C CYS A 255 8.33 -17.13 -1.46
N TYR A 256 7.24 -16.41 -1.24
CA TYR A 256 5.95 -16.97 -0.85
C TYR A 256 4.84 -16.43 -1.77
N THR A 257 3.85 -17.27 -2.08
CA THR A 257 2.57 -16.87 -2.72
C THR A 257 1.43 -16.90 -1.72
#